data_AF-A0AA35ZGW6-F1
#
_entry.id   AF-A0AA35ZGW6-F1
#
_cell.length_a   1.000
_cell.length_b   1.000
_cell.length_c   1.000
_cell.angle_alpha   90.00
_cell.angle_beta   90.00
_cell.angle_gamma   90.00
#
_symmetry.space_group_name_H-M   'P 1'
#
loop_
_entity.id
_entity.type
_entity.pdbx_description
1 polymer ?
#
loop_
_entity_poly.entity_id
_entity_poly.type
_entity_poly.pdbx_seq_one_letter_code
_entity_poly.pdbx_strand_id
1 'polypeptide(L)'
;MAVVTVELEVTSSLPAPKLFKVYNDFDTIAPKVEPETYKSVSTIQGDGGAGTIKSITYGDGIPFTSSKHKVDVVDTNNFSYSYTIFEGDVLMGIVICSSSYKVFTF
;
A
#
# COMPACT_ATOMS: atom_id res chain seq x y z
N MET A 1 -9.46 -20.60 -11.76
CA MET A 1 -9.07 -19.26 -11.29
C MET A 1 -7.73 -18.94 -11.93
N ALA A 2 -7.58 -17.76 -12.57
CA ALA A 2 -6.32 -17.33 -13.16
C ALA A 2 -5.61 -16.37 -12.20
N VAL A 3 -4.29 -16.46 -12.11
CA VAL A 3 -3.45 -15.53 -11.35
C VAL A 3 -2.73 -14.65 -12.36
N VAL A 4 -2.80 -13.33 -12.16
CA VAL A 4 -2.07 -12.35 -12.96
C VAL A 4 -1.00 -11.74 -12.06
N THR A 5 0.26 -11.84 -12.47
CA THR A 5 1.40 -11.26 -11.77
C THR A 5 1.94 -10.10 -12.60
N VAL A 6 2.12 -8.95 -11.96
CA VAL A 6 2.72 -7.76 -12.56
C VAL A 6 3.92 -7.36 -11.71
N GLU A 7 5.08 -7.23 -12.33
CA GLU A 7 6.31 -6.78 -11.70
C GLU A 7 6.70 -5.44 -12.33
N LEU A 8 6.99 -4.45 -11.48
CA LEU A 8 7.38 -3.11 -11.91
C LEU A 8 8.59 -2.67 -11.09
N GLU A 9 9.65 -2.24 -11.79
CA GLU A 9 10.83 -1.64 -11.18
C GLU A 9 10.86 -0.15 -11.50
N VAL A 10 11.03 0.68 -10.46
CA VAL A 10 11.11 2.13 -10.59
C VAL A 10 12.37 2.62 -9.91
N THR A 11 13.20 3.35 -10.65
CA THR A 11 14.42 3.97 -10.11
C THR A 11 14.09 5.27 -9.37
N SER A 12 14.70 5.48 -8.21
CA SER A 12 14.57 6.73 -7.45
C SER A 12 15.95 7.27 -7.06
N SER A 13 16.06 8.60 -7.01
CA SER A 13 17.27 9.29 -6.55
C SER A 13 17.38 9.37 -5.02
N LEU A 14 16.34 8.97 -4.30
CA LEU A 14 16.31 8.99 -2.84
C LEU A 14 16.99 7.75 -2.24
N PRO A 15 17.73 7.87 -1.13
CA PRO A 15 18.27 6.72 -0.42
C PRO A 15 17.17 5.77 0.06
N ALA A 16 17.44 4.46 0.03
CA ALA A 16 16.47 3.42 0.40
C ALA A 16 15.81 3.60 1.79
N PRO A 17 16.53 3.98 2.86
CA PRO A 17 15.91 4.19 4.16
C PRO A 17 14.86 5.32 4.15
N LYS A 18 15.08 6.37 3.33
CA LYS A 18 14.12 7.47 3.20
C LYS A 18 12.87 7.03 2.44
N LEU A 19 13.04 6.29 1.34
CA LEU A 19 11.93 5.75 0.57
C LEU A 19 11.09 4.79 1.40
N PHE A 20 11.73 3.86 2.10
CA PHE A 20 11.04 2.90 2.94
C PHE A 20 10.25 3.60 4.06
N LYS A 21 10.82 4.66 4.66
CA LYS A 21 10.11 5.46 5.64
C LYS A 21 8.84 6.10 5.07
N VAL A 22 8.88 6.60 3.82
CA VAL A 22 7.69 7.16 3.16
C VAL A 22 6.58 6.11 3.00
N TYR A 23 6.93 4.87 2.65
CA TYR A 23 5.96 3.77 2.59
C TYR A 23 5.40 3.40 3.96
N ASN A 24 6.24 3.40 4.99
CA ASN A 24 5.79 3.13 6.36
C ASN A 24 4.83 4.24 6.87
N ASP A 25 5.13 5.50 6.55
CA ASP A 25 4.35 6.66 6.96
C ASP A 25 3.23 7.01 5.95
N PHE A 26 2.94 6.10 5.00
CA PHE A 26 2.02 6.31 3.87
C PHE A 26 0.65 6.81 4.32
N ASP A 27 0.14 6.29 5.44
CA ASP A 27 -1.17 6.67 5.98
C ASP A 27 -1.30 8.17 6.23
N THR A 28 -0.19 8.82 6.59
CA THR A 28 -0.13 10.24 6.90
C THR A 28 0.30 11.10 5.71
N ILE A 29 1.11 10.52 4.81
CA ILE A 29 1.69 11.23 3.67
C ILE A 29 0.71 11.25 2.51
N ALA A 30 0.09 10.11 2.18
CA ALA A 30 -0.74 9.97 0.99
C ALA A 30 -1.89 10.99 0.94
N PRO A 31 -2.68 11.18 2.03
CA PRO A 31 -3.76 12.19 2.00
C PRO A 31 -3.27 13.64 1.94
N LYS A 32 -2.01 13.92 2.28
CA LYS A 32 -1.43 15.26 2.22
C LYS A 32 -0.83 15.58 0.85
N VAL A 33 -0.19 14.58 0.26
CA VAL A 33 0.50 14.72 -1.04
C VAL A 33 -0.49 14.63 -2.19
N GLU A 34 -1.47 13.73 -2.09
CA GLU A 34 -2.44 13.48 -3.15
C GLU A 34 -3.86 13.33 -2.57
N PRO A 35 -4.44 14.43 -2.04
CA PRO A 35 -5.75 14.41 -1.39
C PRO A 35 -6.90 14.05 -2.35
N GLU A 36 -6.72 14.27 -3.65
CA GLU A 36 -7.73 13.92 -4.67
C GLU A 36 -7.89 12.40 -4.81
N THR A 37 -6.81 11.64 -4.62
CA THR A 37 -6.81 10.18 -4.67
C THR A 37 -7.05 9.56 -3.30
N TYR A 38 -6.36 10.07 -2.26
CA TYR A 38 -6.43 9.52 -0.91
C TYR A 38 -7.08 10.52 0.04
N LYS A 39 -8.31 10.24 0.47
CA LYS A 39 -9.01 11.10 1.44
C LYS A 39 -8.55 10.83 2.86
N SER A 40 -8.42 9.57 3.23
CA SER A 40 -7.90 9.15 4.53
C SER A 40 -7.41 7.71 4.49
N VAL A 41 -6.48 7.40 5.38
CA VAL A 41 -6.06 6.04 5.68
C VAL A 41 -6.17 5.84 7.18
N SER A 42 -6.87 4.80 7.60
CA SER A 42 -7.09 4.49 9.01
C SER A 42 -6.74 3.05 9.33
N THR A 43 -6.06 2.83 10.45
CA THR A 43 -5.83 1.48 10.96
C THR A 43 -7.09 1.01 11.69
N ILE A 44 -7.70 -0.07 11.19
CA ILE A 44 -8.87 -0.70 11.81
C ILE A 44 -8.42 -1.65 12.92
N GLN A 45 -7.34 -2.39 12.70
CA GLN A 45 -6.81 -3.38 13.63
C GLN A 45 -5.29 -3.50 13.49
N GLY A 46 -4.59 -3.65 14.61
CA GLY A 46 -3.14 -3.84 14.63
C GLY A 46 -2.37 -2.57 15.02
N ASP A 47 -1.04 -2.67 14.94
CA ASP A 47 -0.08 -1.67 15.43
C ASP A 47 0.76 -1.05 14.30
N GLY A 48 0.48 -1.41 13.04
CA GLY A 48 1.27 -1.00 11.87
C GLY A 48 2.17 -2.11 11.32
N GLY A 49 2.41 -3.19 12.08
CA GLY A 49 3.20 -4.34 11.65
C GLY A 49 2.42 -5.37 10.82
N ALA A 50 3.03 -6.54 10.61
CA ALA A 50 2.38 -7.67 9.93
C ALA A 50 1.09 -8.09 10.65
N GLY A 51 0.03 -8.31 9.88
CA GLY A 51 -1.32 -8.60 10.37
C GLY A 51 -2.20 -7.35 10.55
N THR A 52 -1.64 -6.13 10.46
CA THR A 52 -2.41 -4.89 10.56
C THR A 52 -3.42 -4.77 9.42
N ILE A 53 -4.66 -4.40 9.73
CA ILE A 53 -5.71 -4.11 8.76
C ILE A 53 -5.90 -2.59 8.68
N LYS A 54 -5.71 -2.05 7.47
CA LYS A 54 -5.91 -0.63 7.15
C LYS A 54 -7.12 -0.47 6.24
N SER A 55 -7.92 0.56 6.48
CA SER A 55 -8.96 1.06 5.58
C SER A 55 -8.42 2.27 4.84
N ILE A 56 -8.49 2.25 3.52
CA ILE A 56 -8.23 3.42 2.69
C ILE A 56 -9.57 3.96 2.23
N THR A 57 -9.81 5.25 2.45
CA THR A 57 -10.92 5.99 1.84
C THR A 57 -10.35 6.83 0.72
N TYR A 58 -10.87 6.62 -0.48
CA TYR A 58 -10.43 7.33 -1.65
C TYR A 58 -11.16 8.68 -1.81
N GLY A 59 -10.53 9.61 -2.49
CA GLY A 59 -11.10 10.91 -2.84
C GLY A 59 -11.86 10.87 -4.16
N ASP A 60 -12.52 11.97 -4.50
CA ASP A 60 -13.37 12.08 -5.70
C ASP A 60 -12.56 12.09 -7.01
N GLY A 61 -11.23 12.12 -6.96
CA GLY A 61 -10.34 12.08 -8.11
C GLY A 61 -10.21 10.70 -8.76
N ILE A 62 -10.67 9.65 -8.08
CA ILE A 62 -10.65 8.27 -8.59
C ILE A 62 -12.05 7.63 -8.47
N PRO A 63 -12.41 6.67 -9.34
CA PRO A 63 -13.75 6.09 -9.37
C PRO A 63 -13.97 5.01 -8.30
N PHE A 64 -13.23 5.08 -7.18
CA PHE A 64 -13.26 4.10 -6.10
C PHE A 64 -13.63 4.80 -4.79
N THR A 65 -14.25 4.06 -3.89
CA THR A 65 -14.77 4.57 -2.62
C THR A 65 -13.85 4.24 -1.47
N SER A 66 -13.54 2.96 -1.30
CA SER A 66 -12.70 2.48 -0.21
C SER A 66 -12.19 1.06 -0.43
N SER A 67 -11.13 0.72 0.26
CA SER A 67 -10.56 -0.61 0.27
C SER A 67 -10.01 -0.97 1.65
N LYS A 68 -9.91 -2.28 1.91
CA LYS A 68 -9.26 -2.83 3.11
C LYS A 68 -8.04 -3.64 2.72
N HIS A 69 -6.95 -3.25 3.33
CA HIS A 69 -5.62 -3.79 3.10
C HIS A 69 -5.18 -4.49 4.37
N LYS A 70 -4.63 -5.69 4.24
CA LYS A 70 -3.95 -6.39 5.32
C LYS A 70 -2.46 -6.34 5.06
N VAL A 71 -1.69 -5.86 6.01
CA VAL A 71 -0.22 -5.89 5.95
C VAL A 71 0.24 -7.33 6.15
N ASP A 72 1.00 -7.87 5.21
CA ASP A 72 1.50 -9.25 5.27
C ASP A 72 2.93 -9.28 5.82
N VAL A 73 3.80 -8.39 5.34
CA VAL A 73 5.21 -8.31 5.75
C VAL A 73 5.63 -6.86 5.87
N VAL A 74 6.36 -6.56 6.94
CA VAL A 74 7.12 -5.32 7.11
C VAL A 74 8.53 -5.73 7.51
N ASP A 75 9.49 -5.59 6.59
CA ASP A 75 10.90 -5.90 6.82
C ASP A 75 11.74 -4.64 6.60
N THR A 76 12.07 -3.99 7.71
CA THR A 76 12.91 -2.78 7.75
C THR A 76 14.37 -3.06 7.40
N ASN A 77 14.86 -4.29 7.58
CA ASN A 77 16.26 -4.64 7.28
C ASN A 77 16.46 -4.84 5.78
N ASN A 78 15.48 -5.44 5.11
CA ASN A 78 15.51 -5.70 3.66
C ASN A 78 14.73 -4.67 2.84
N PHE A 79 14.24 -3.60 3.46
CA PHE A 79 13.37 -2.58 2.86
C PHE A 79 12.23 -3.18 2.04
N SER A 80 11.58 -4.20 2.60
CA SER A 80 10.48 -4.93 1.95
C SER A 80 9.18 -4.70 2.71
N TYR A 81 8.12 -4.44 1.96
CA TYR A 81 6.77 -4.23 2.48
C TYR A 81 5.77 -4.94 1.57
N SER A 82 4.84 -5.71 2.14
CA SER A 82 3.78 -6.34 1.34
C SER A 82 2.44 -6.27 2.05
N TYR A 83 1.39 -6.17 1.25
CA TYR A 83 0.02 -6.16 1.73
C TYR A 83 -0.92 -6.86 0.74
N THR A 84 -2.06 -7.30 1.26
CA THR A 84 -3.14 -7.91 0.49
C THR A 84 -4.40 -7.08 0.62
N ILE A 85 -4.95 -6.68 -0.52
CA ILE A 85 -6.27 -6.09 -0.64
C ILE A 85 -7.26 -7.24 -0.73
N PHE A 86 -8.15 -7.33 0.26
CA PHE A 86 -9.15 -8.40 0.35
C PHE A 86 -10.59 -7.88 0.29
N GLU A 87 -10.78 -6.57 0.32
CA GLU A 87 -12.09 -5.92 0.22
C GLU A 87 -11.91 -4.55 -0.43
N GLY A 88 -12.85 -4.15 -1.29
CA GLY A 88 -12.84 -2.84 -1.93
C GLY A 88 -13.27 -2.90 -3.39
N ASP A 89 -13.92 -1.83 -3.85
CA ASP A 89 -14.33 -1.66 -5.25
C ASP A 89 -13.14 -1.53 -6.22
N VAL A 90 -11.97 -1.12 -5.71
CA VAL A 90 -10.68 -1.11 -6.42
C VAL A 90 -10.28 -2.48 -6.97
N LEU A 91 -10.81 -3.58 -6.43
CA LEU A 91 -10.52 -4.92 -6.92
C LEU A 91 -11.16 -5.21 -8.29
N MET A 92 -12.18 -4.45 -8.73
CA MET A 92 -12.79 -4.57 -10.06
C MET A 92 -13.16 -6.02 -10.47
N GLY A 93 -13.63 -6.84 -9.52
CA GLY A 93 -13.99 -8.24 -9.75
C GLY A 93 -12.86 -9.25 -9.51
N ILE A 94 -11.65 -8.80 -9.14
CA ILE A 94 -10.58 -9.64 -8.61
C ILE A 94 -10.92 -10.05 -7.17
N VAL A 95 -10.63 -11.30 -6.80
CA VAL A 95 -10.97 -11.84 -5.46
C VAL A 95 -10.04 -11.27 -4.39
N ILE A 96 -8.73 -11.25 -4.66
CA ILE A 96 -7.69 -10.68 -3.80
C ILE A 96 -6.58 -10.11 -4.66
N CYS A 97 -5.96 -9.03 -4.22
CA CYS A 97 -4.77 -8.47 -4.84
C CYS A 97 -3.66 -8.36 -3.81
N SER A 98 -2.57 -9.10 -3.99
CA SER A 98 -1.38 -8.97 -3.14
C SER A 98 -0.35 -8.10 -3.85
N SER A 99 0.18 -7.12 -3.14
CA SER A 99 1.20 -6.19 -3.63
C SER A 99 2.43 -6.28 -2.73
N SER A 100 3.61 -6.43 -3.34
CA SER A 100 4.89 -6.42 -2.65
C SER A 100 5.79 -5.33 -3.22
N TYR A 101 6.47 -4.62 -2.33
CA TYR A 101 7.39 -3.54 -2.61
C TYR A 101 8.72 -3.91 -1.99
N LYS A 102 9.79 -3.80 -2.76
CA LYS A 102 11.14 -4.00 -2.27
C LYS A 102 12.02 -2.90 -2.82
N VAL A 103 12.75 -2.23 -1.93
CA VAL A 103 13.69 -1.19 -2.33
C VAL A 103 15.05 -1.81 -2.56
N PHE A 104 15.56 -1.72 -3.78
CA PHE A 104 16.91 -2.13 -4.14
C PHE A 104 17.82 -0.91 -4.20
N THR A 105 19.02 -1.02 -3.63
CA THR A 105 20.10 -0.05 -3.81
C THR A 105 21.13 -0.65 -4.76
N PHE A 106 21.45 0.06 -5.83
CA PHE A 106 22.52 -0.29 -6.77
C PHE A 106 23.84 0.35 -6.36
#